data_AF-A0A1G8J7U7-F1
#
_entry.id   AF-A0A1G8J7U7-F1
#
_cell.length_a   1.000
_cell.length_b   1.000
_cell.length_c   1.000
_cell.angle_alpha   90.00
_cell.angle_beta   90.00
_cell.angle_gamma   90.00
#
_symmetry.space_group_name_H-M   'P 1'
#
loop_
_entity.id
_entity.type
_entity.pdbx_description
1 polymer ?
#
loop_
_entity_poly.entity_id
_entity_poly.type
_entity_poly.pdbx_seq_one_letter_code
_entity_poly.pdbx_strand_id
1 'polypeptide(L)'
;MPIDGSLWLDNPVEFSYPPSRVFKVVQKNDEKLAQTFLWRVKEAVFTFNQNIGEDEVLEKIVNEMGLDGGATVREAGLSYGKQLLEQDFALARSLGVRGFPTIIMVNKENKGVKIVGAQSLDHYKKD
;
A
#
# COMPACT_ATOMS: atom_id res chain seq x y z
N MET A 1 3.35 13.77 -6.66
CA MET A 1 2.85 13.11 -7.88
C MET A 1 1.67 13.92 -8.37
N PRO A 2 1.63 14.33 -9.65
CA PRO A 2 0.39 14.77 -10.25
C PRO A 2 -0.65 13.64 -10.12
N ILE A 3 -1.91 13.99 -9.89
CA ILE A 3 -3.01 13.04 -9.85
C ILE A 3 -3.93 13.40 -11.00
N ASP A 4 -4.15 12.46 -11.91
CA ASP A 4 -5.26 12.53 -12.85
C ASP A 4 -6.46 11.77 -12.26
N GLY A 5 -7.60 12.47 -12.20
CA GLY A 5 -8.83 11.97 -11.59
C GLY A 5 -9.76 11.26 -12.56
N SER A 6 -9.51 11.34 -13.88
CA SER A 6 -10.43 10.79 -14.89
C SER A 6 -10.59 9.28 -14.79
N LEU A 7 -9.58 8.57 -14.25
CA LEU A 7 -9.65 7.14 -13.95
C LEU A 7 -10.94 6.76 -13.21
N TRP A 8 -11.37 7.58 -12.26
CA TRP A 8 -12.55 7.32 -11.44
C TRP A 8 -13.88 7.51 -12.17
N LEU A 9 -13.88 8.16 -13.34
CA LEU A 9 -15.06 8.32 -14.18
C LEU A 9 -15.15 7.21 -15.23
N ASP A 10 -14.00 6.79 -15.78
CA ASP A 10 -13.94 5.89 -16.93
C ASP A 10 -13.70 4.41 -16.55
N ASN A 11 -12.78 4.15 -15.62
CA ASN A 11 -12.40 2.80 -15.17
C ASN A 11 -12.01 2.80 -13.66
N PRO A 12 -12.98 2.98 -12.76
CA PRO A 12 -12.70 3.21 -11.35
C PRO A 12 -12.06 2.00 -10.66
N VAL A 13 -11.15 2.27 -9.73
CA VAL A 13 -10.60 1.23 -8.84
C VAL A 13 -11.63 0.88 -7.77
N GLU A 14 -12.45 -0.15 -8.01
CA GLU A 14 -13.53 -0.53 -7.08
C GLU A 14 -13.03 -1.03 -5.73
N PHE A 15 -11.87 -1.72 -5.71
CA PHE A 15 -11.30 -2.32 -4.51
C PHE A 15 -9.80 -2.08 -4.42
N SER A 16 -9.34 -1.54 -3.28
CA SER A 16 -7.91 -1.39 -2.97
C SER A 16 -7.27 -2.63 -2.34
N TYR A 17 -8.05 -3.70 -2.12
CA TYR A 17 -7.57 -4.94 -1.50
C TYR A 17 -6.58 -5.73 -2.37
N PRO A 18 -6.80 -5.93 -3.69
CA PRO A 18 -5.84 -6.64 -4.55
C PRO A 18 -4.41 -6.06 -4.48
N PRO A 19 -4.17 -4.74 -4.72
CA PRO A 19 -2.82 -4.19 -4.65
C PRO A 19 -2.24 -4.27 -3.24
N SER A 20 -3.09 -4.12 -2.21
CA SER A 20 -2.65 -4.24 -0.80
C SER A 20 -2.16 -5.65 -0.47
N ARG A 21 -2.84 -6.71 -0.96
CA ARG A 21 -2.41 -8.10 -0.74
C ARG A 21 -1.14 -8.43 -1.52
N VAL A 22 -1.01 -7.95 -2.76
CA VAL A 22 0.23 -8.13 -3.54
C VAL A 22 1.41 -7.47 -2.82
N PHE A 23 1.23 -6.26 -2.30
CA PHE A 23 2.26 -5.61 -1.47
C PHE A 23 2.69 -6.50 -0.30
N LYS A 24 1.74 -7.13 0.42
CA LYS A 24 2.08 -8.02 1.55
C LYS A 24 2.83 -9.28 1.13
N VAL A 25 2.46 -9.89 0.00
CA VAL A 25 3.18 -11.06 -0.53
C VAL A 25 4.61 -10.67 -0.92
N VAL A 26 4.79 -9.55 -1.62
CA VAL A 26 6.13 -9.05 -1.97
C VAL A 26 6.93 -8.71 -0.70
N GLN A 27 6.32 -8.05 0.29
CA GLN A 27 6.96 -7.68 1.56
C GLN A 27 7.43 -8.88 2.37
N LYS A 28 6.66 -9.97 2.34
CA LYS A 28 7.04 -11.22 3.00
C LYS A 28 8.37 -11.76 2.48
N ASN A 29 8.64 -11.56 1.19
CA ASN A 29 9.85 -12.04 0.51
C ASN A 29 11.00 -11.03 0.59
N ASP A 30 10.73 -9.75 0.32
CA ASP A 30 11.73 -8.67 0.36
C ASP A 30 11.09 -7.29 0.62
N GLU A 31 11.48 -6.66 1.73
CA GLU A 31 10.99 -5.35 2.16
C GLU A 31 11.32 -4.22 1.17
N LYS A 32 12.49 -4.26 0.51
CA LYS A 32 12.90 -3.24 -0.47
C LYS A 32 12.11 -3.38 -1.76
N LEU A 33 11.83 -4.60 -2.19
CA LEU A 33 10.96 -4.84 -3.34
C LEU A 33 9.53 -4.41 -3.04
N ALA A 34 9.03 -4.59 -1.81
CA ALA A 34 7.70 -4.10 -1.44
C ALA A 34 7.61 -2.57 -1.51
N GLN A 35 8.63 -1.85 -1.05
CA GLN A 35 8.70 -0.40 -1.22
C GLN A 35 8.70 -0.02 -2.71
N THR A 36 9.47 -0.73 -3.52
CA THR A 36 9.49 -0.52 -4.98
C THR A 36 8.11 -0.74 -5.61
N PHE A 37 7.44 -1.84 -5.26
CA PHE A 37 6.07 -2.13 -5.69
C PHE A 37 5.10 -1.03 -5.29
N LEU A 38 5.16 -0.55 -4.04
CA LEU A 38 4.31 0.53 -3.55
C LEU A 38 4.48 1.82 -4.36
N TRP A 39 5.71 2.17 -4.74
CA TRP A 39 5.97 3.32 -5.60
C TRP A 39 5.39 3.13 -7.00
N ARG A 40 5.63 1.97 -7.63
CA ARG A 40 5.11 1.65 -8.98
C ARG A 40 3.59 1.66 -9.03
N VAL A 41 2.92 1.08 -8.04
CA VAL A 41 1.45 1.07 -7.93
C VAL A 41 0.90 2.48 -7.74
N LYS A 42 1.56 3.34 -6.94
CA LYS A 42 1.17 4.75 -6.80
C LYS A 42 1.28 5.50 -8.11
N GLU A 43 2.36 5.30 -8.86
CA GLU A 43 2.53 5.93 -10.18
C GLU A 43 1.48 5.42 -11.17
N ALA A 44 1.22 4.10 -11.18
CA ALA A 44 0.21 3.47 -12.03
C ALA A 44 -1.18 4.12 -11.82
N VAL A 45 -1.64 4.25 -10.57
CA VAL A 45 -2.96 4.80 -10.28
C VAL A 45 -3.04 6.33 -10.41
N PHE A 46 -2.02 7.07 -9.95
CA PHE A 46 -2.11 8.53 -9.87
C PHE A 46 -1.59 9.24 -11.12
N THR A 47 -0.48 8.75 -11.69
CA THR A 47 0.19 9.40 -12.82
C THR A 47 -0.29 8.84 -14.16
N PHE A 48 -0.59 7.53 -14.21
CA PHE A 48 -0.84 6.82 -15.47
C PHE A 48 -2.28 6.34 -15.64
N ASN A 49 -3.21 6.68 -14.73
CA ASN A 49 -4.62 6.26 -14.76
C ASN A 49 -4.80 4.77 -15.06
N GLN A 50 -4.04 3.92 -14.37
CA GLN A 50 -4.20 2.48 -14.49
C GLN A 50 -5.03 1.94 -13.33
N ASN A 51 -5.98 1.06 -13.64
CA ASN A 51 -6.81 0.43 -12.62
C ASN A 51 -6.00 -0.64 -11.88
N ILE A 52 -5.43 -0.26 -10.73
CA ILE A 52 -4.65 -1.16 -9.87
C ILE A 52 -5.51 -2.19 -9.12
N GLY A 53 -6.83 -2.24 -9.36
CA GLY A 53 -7.70 -3.33 -8.94
C GLY A 53 -7.71 -4.52 -9.90
N GLU A 54 -7.20 -4.33 -11.13
CA GLU A 54 -7.09 -5.37 -12.16
C GLU A 54 -5.80 -6.19 -11.98
N ASP A 55 -5.94 -7.51 -12.05
CA ASP A 55 -4.81 -8.44 -11.85
C ASP A 55 -3.74 -8.23 -12.93
N GLU A 56 -4.12 -7.96 -14.18
CA GLU A 56 -3.21 -7.74 -15.31
C GLU A 56 -2.28 -6.54 -15.09
N VAL A 57 -2.79 -5.46 -14.49
CA VAL A 57 -1.99 -4.27 -14.13
C VAL A 57 -0.97 -4.63 -13.05
N LEU A 58 -1.40 -5.38 -12.04
CA LEU A 58 -0.53 -5.79 -10.93
C LEU A 58 0.53 -6.79 -11.38
N GLU A 59 0.16 -7.78 -12.20
CA GLU A 59 1.10 -8.75 -12.78
C GLU A 59 2.17 -8.04 -13.60
N LYS A 60 1.77 -7.07 -14.44
CA LYS A 60 2.72 -6.27 -15.23
C LYS A 60 3.73 -5.53 -14.33
N ILE A 61 3.25 -4.84 -13.29
CA ILE A 61 4.12 -4.11 -12.36
C ILE A 61 5.12 -5.05 -11.68
N VAL A 62 4.66 -6.21 -11.21
CA VAL A 62 5.50 -7.19 -10.54
C VAL A 62 6.52 -7.82 -11.51
N ASN A 63 6.12 -8.09 -12.75
CA ASN A 63 7.01 -8.57 -13.81
C ASN A 63 8.11 -7.55 -14.13
N GLU A 64 7.79 -6.26 -14.20
CA GLU A 64 8.77 -5.17 -14.41
C GLU A 64 9.78 -5.05 -13.27
N MET A 65 9.47 -5.59 -12.09
CA MET A 65 10.39 -5.70 -10.96
C MET A 65 11.28 -6.96 -11.01
N GLY A 66 11.10 -7.83 -12.02
CA GLY A 66 11.87 -9.07 -12.18
C GLY A 66 11.35 -10.25 -11.36
N LEU A 67 10.10 -10.19 -10.89
CA LEU A 67 9.41 -11.27 -10.17
C LEU A 67 8.39 -11.97 -11.09
N ASP A 68 7.88 -13.14 -10.69
CA ASP A 68 6.75 -13.78 -11.37
C ASP A 68 5.45 -13.12 -10.92
N GLY A 69 4.95 -12.20 -11.74
CA GLY A 69 3.72 -11.44 -11.48
C GLY A 69 2.50 -12.33 -11.32
N GLY A 70 2.32 -13.29 -12.23
CA GLY A 70 1.17 -14.19 -12.18
C GLY A 70 1.17 -15.06 -10.92
N ALA A 71 2.33 -15.60 -10.54
CA ALA A 71 2.44 -16.37 -9.30
C ALA A 71 2.16 -15.49 -8.07
N THR A 72 2.71 -14.28 -8.04
CA THR A 72 2.55 -13.34 -6.92
C THR A 72 1.10 -12.90 -6.73
N VAL A 73 0.41 -12.53 -7.82
CA VAL A 73 -1.00 -12.10 -7.79
C VAL A 73 -1.90 -13.25 -7.40
N ARG A 74 -1.67 -14.47 -7.93
CA ARG A 74 -2.39 -15.67 -7.51
C ARG A 74 -2.21 -15.94 -6.02
N GLU A 75 -0.98 -15.91 -5.50
CA GLU A 75 -0.70 -16.09 -4.07
C GLU A 75 -1.40 -15.03 -3.22
N ALA A 76 -1.41 -13.77 -3.66
CA ALA A 76 -2.10 -12.67 -3.00
C ALA A 76 -3.62 -12.87 -2.95
N GLY A 77 -4.21 -13.62 -3.89
CA GLY A 77 -5.62 -13.99 -3.90
C GLY A 77 -6.01 -15.11 -2.93
N LEU A 78 -5.04 -15.91 -2.47
CA LEU A 78 -5.26 -17.03 -1.56
C LEU A 78 -5.51 -16.57 -0.11
N SER A 79 -5.89 -17.53 0.74
CA SER A 79 -6.09 -17.30 2.19
C SER A 79 -4.87 -16.66 2.85
N TYR A 80 -3.67 -17.03 2.41
CA TYR A 80 -2.42 -16.51 2.94
C TYR A 80 -2.28 -14.99 2.74
N GLY A 81 -2.42 -14.49 1.50
CA GLY A 81 -2.37 -13.06 1.22
C GLY A 81 -3.44 -12.26 1.97
N LYS A 82 -4.64 -12.83 2.14
CA LYS A 82 -5.71 -12.23 2.95
C LYS A 82 -5.33 -12.13 4.43
N GLN A 83 -4.72 -13.17 5.00
CA GLN A 83 -4.29 -13.19 6.40
C GLN A 83 -3.18 -12.17 6.67
N LEU A 84 -2.21 -12.01 5.76
CA LEU A 84 -1.16 -11.01 5.91
C LEU A 84 -1.72 -9.58 5.96
N LEU A 85 -2.71 -9.27 5.11
CA LEU A 85 -3.35 -7.96 5.12
C LEU A 85 -4.22 -7.75 6.39
N GLU A 86 -4.90 -8.79 6.85
CA GLU A 86 -5.71 -8.69 8.07
C GLU A 86 -4.85 -8.43 9.32
N GLN A 87 -3.62 -8.92 9.37
CA GLN A 87 -2.66 -8.60 10.45
C GLN A 87 -2.35 -7.09 10.49
N ASP A 88 -2.17 -6.45 9.34
CA ASP A 88 -1.94 -5.01 9.26
C ASP A 88 -3.19 -4.22 9.72
N PHE A 89 -4.39 -4.67 9.35
CA PHE A 89 -5.63 -4.07 9.86
C PHE A 89 -5.79 -4.27 11.37
N ALA A 90 -5.46 -5.44 11.89
CA ALA A 90 -5.50 -5.71 13.33
C ALA A 90 -4.52 -4.80 14.08
N LEU A 91 -3.31 -4.61 13.56
CA LEU A 91 -2.33 -3.69 14.11
C LEU A 91 -2.81 -2.23 14.05
N ALA A 92 -3.33 -1.78 12.92
CA ALA A 92 -3.89 -0.43 12.79
C ALA A 92 -5.05 -0.20 13.79
N ARG A 93 -5.93 -1.19 13.96
CA ARG A 93 -7.04 -1.12 14.94
C ARG A 93 -6.53 -1.09 16.39
N SER A 94 -5.55 -1.93 16.75
CA SER A 94 -4.99 -1.96 18.10
C SER A 94 -4.27 -0.66 18.47
N LEU A 95 -3.69 0.01 17.47
CA LEU A 95 -3.07 1.34 17.60
C LEU A 95 -4.09 2.50 17.52
N GLY A 96 -5.39 2.20 17.39
CA GLY A 96 -6.46 3.19 17.34
C GLY A 96 -6.39 4.11 16.12
N VAL A 97 -5.95 3.59 14.97
CA VAL A 97 -5.97 4.28 13.68
C VAL A 97 -7.41 4.33 13.16
N ARG A 98 -7.85 5.51 12.74
CA ARG A 98 -9.22 5.76 12.21
C ARG A 98 -9.24 6.41 10.83
N GLY A 99 -8.08 6.76 10.29
CA GLY A 99 -7.96 7.42 9.00
C GLY A 99 -6.52 7.36 8.49
N PHE A 100 -6.35 7.66 7.21
CA PHE A 100 -5.06 7.67 6.55
C PHE A 100 -4.72 9.08 6.03
N PRO A 101 -3.42 9.42 5.91
CA PRO A 101 -2.31 8.73 6.57
C PRO A 101 -2.39 8.93 8.09
N THR A 102 -1.92 7.94 8.86
CA THR A 102 -1.65 8.09 10.30
C THR A 102 -0.20 7.67 10.55
N ILE A 103 0.55 8.51 11.24
CA ILE A 103 1.94 8.25 11.62
C ILE A 103 1.99 8.08 13.14
N ILE A 104 2.61 6.99 13.58
CA ILE A 104 2.82 6.70 15.00
C ILE A 104 4.31 6.63 15.23
N MET A 105 4.81 7.49 16.11
CA MET A 105 6.23 7.54 16.48
C MET A 105 6.35 7.20 17.95
N VAL A 106 7.23 6.25 18.28
CA VAL A 106 7.47 5.79 19.66
C VAL A 106 8.94 5.97 19.98
N ASN A 107 9.24 6.57 21.13
CA ASN A 107 10.62 6.75 21.58
C ASN A 107 11.14 5.52 22.35
N LYS A 108 12.42 5.54 22.76
CA LYS A 108 13.04 4.45 23.53
C LYS A 108 12.41 4.19 24.91
N GLU A 109 11.63 5.14 25.43
CA GLU A 109 10.89 5.03 26.69
C GLU A 109 9.45 4.51 26.49
N ASN A 110 9.11 4.04 25.29
CA ASN A 110 7.75 3.64 24.88
C ASN A 110 6.69 4.75 24.98
N LYS A 111 7.11 6.02 24.94
CA LYS A 111 6.19 7.15 24.80
C LYS A 111 5.91 7.38 23.32
N GLY A 112 4.64 7.31 22.95
CA GLY A 112 4.17 7.43 21.58
C GLY A 112 3.46 8.75 21.31
N VAL A 113 3.62 9.27 20.09
CA VAL A 113 2.75 10.30 19.52
C VAL A 113 2.04 9.75 18.29
N LYS A 114 0.77 10.14 18.10
CA LYS A 114 -0.06 9.77 16.96
C LYS A 114 -0.46 11.02 16.19
N ILE A 115 -0.06 11.09 14.93
CA ILE A 115 -0.37 12.19 14.02
C ILE A 115 -1.33 11.67 12.96
N VAL A 116 -2.49 12.30 12.82
CA VAL A 116 -3.56 11.88 11.92
C VAL A 116 -3.72 12.89 10.78
N GLY A 117 -3.90 12.38 9.57
CA GLY A 117 -4.04 13.17 8.36
C GLY A 117 -2.69 13.61 7.77
N ALA A 118 -2.75 14.17 6.57
CA ALA A 118 -1.59 14.82 5.96
C ALA A 118 -1.29 16.11 6.73
N GLN A 119 -0.06 16.23 7.26
CA GLN A 119 0.39 17.41 7.99
C GLN A 119 1.58 18.06 7.29
N SER A 120 1.85 19.33 7.63
CA SER A 120 3.08 20.00 7.22
C SER A 120 4.31 19.33 7.84
N LEU A 121 5.47 19.53 7.22
CA LEU A 121 6.74 18.98 7.72
C LEU A 121 7.02 19.38 9.18
N ASP A 122 6.60 20.58 9.58
CA ASP A 122 6.87 21.11 10.92
C ASP A 122 6.16 20.32 12.03
N HIS A 123 5.02 19.67 11.75
CA HIS A 123 4.37 18.77 12.71
C HIS A 123 5.19 17.49 13.01
N TYR A 124 6.17 17.17 12.17
CA TYR A 124 7.06 16.02 12.34
C TYR A 124 8.42 16.41 12.90
N LYS A 125 8.73 17.70 12.99
CA LYS A 125 9.94 18.20 13.63
C LYS A 125 9.72 18.31 15.13
N LYS A 126 10.79 18.08 15.87
CA LYS A 126 10.90 18.49 17.27
C LYS A 126 11.76 19.75 17.26
N ASP A 127 11.35 20.78 17.99
CA ASP A 127 12.23 21.91 18.30
C ASP A 127 13.49 21.44 19.06
#